data_AF-A0A1H0APJ3-F1
#
_entry.id   AF-A0A1H0APJ3-F1
#
_cell.length_a   1.000
_cell.length_b   1.000
_cell.length_c   1.000
_cell.angle_alpha   90.00
_cell.angle_beta   90.00
_cell.angle_gamma   90.00
#
_symmetry.space_group_name_H-M   'P 1'
#
loop_
_entity.id
_entity.type
_entity.pdbx_description
1 polymer ?
#
loop_
_entity_poly.entity_id
_entity_poly.type
_entity_poly.pdbx_seq_one_letter_code
_entity_poly.pdbx_strand_id
1 'polypeptide(L)'
;MRLCLKISADCARTLSILSVGLLSLITIAAAEEQPAGPDVVLEELSVEGSSAPRGLMPAYAGGQVAQGGRLGLLGNVEARKAPFSITSYTDTLIRDRQARTVNEVLVLDPSVRATQSTGAPFDSFSVRGFPANENTSGEVAFDGLYGIAPSFRIFADYAERIEVLKGPSAALTGVSPNGAVGGVVNAVPKRASADLTRVTLDYGSAAQGGVQLDTARR
;
A
#
# COMPACT_ATOMS: atom_id res chain seq x y z
N MET A 1 4.24 -21.58 15.00
CA MET A 1 5.61 -21.31 14.52
C MET A 1 5.51 -21.01 13.03
N ARG A 2 5.86 -19.80 12.58
CA ARG A 2 5.89 -19.46 11.14
C ARG A 2 7.34 -19.37 10.69
N LEU A 3 7.70 -20.19 9.70
CA LEU A 3 9.03 -20.22 9.11
C LEU A 3 9.04 -19.24 7.93
N CYS A 4 9.90 -18.22 7.99
CA CYS A 4 10.03 -17.21 6.95
C CYS A 4 11.25 -17.55 6.09
N LEU A 5 11.03 -18.01 4.86
CA LEU A 5 12.11 -18.36 3.93
C LEU A 5 12.14 -17.33 2.80
N LYS A 6 13.23 -16.56 2.73
CA LYS A 6 13.57 -15.71 1.57
C LYS A 6 14.33 -16.57 0.57
N ILE A 7 13.79 -16.75 -0.63
CA ILE A 7 14.53 -17.36 -1.75
C ILE A 7 14.74 -16.26 -2.79
N SER A 8 16.02 -15.94 -3.04
CA SER A 8 16.47 -15.09 -4.14
C SER A 8 16.71 -15.97 -5.35
N ALA A 9 16.21 -15.59 -6.53
CA ALA A 9 16.41 -16.30 -7.78
C ALA A 9 17.14 -15.38 -8.76
N ASP A 10 18.46 -15.53 -8.82
CA ASP A 10 19.26 -15.21 -9.98
C ASP A 10 19.44 -16.47 -10.84
N CYS A 11 19.73 -16.26 -12.13
CA CYS A 11 20.28 -17.22 -13.10
C CYS A 11 19.31 -17.70 -14.20
N ALA A 12 19.48 -17.16 -15.41
CA ALA A 12 19.90 -17.88 -16.62
C ALA A 12 19.33 -17.27 -17.91
N ARG A 13 20.09 -16.36 -18.54
CA ARG A 13 20.09 -16.12 -19.99
C ARG A 13 21.11 -17.06 -20.60
N THR A 14 20.72 -17.83 -21.63
CA THR A 14 21.49 -18.09 -22.86
C THR A 14 20.88 -19.27 -23.61
N LEU A 15 20.45 -19.07 -24.86
CA LEU A 15 20.50 -20.13 -25.86
C LEU A 15 20.71 -19.52 -27.24
N SER A 16 21.80 -19.94 -27.88
CA SER A 16 22.21 -19.66 -29.25
C SER A 16 22.34 -21.02 -29.96
N ILE A 17 22.28 -20.99 -31.30
CA ILE A 17 23.08 -21.78 -32.26
C ILE A 17 22.28 -22.48 -33.39
N LEU A 18 22.69 -22.11 -34.63
CA LEU A 18 22.79 -22.83 -35.92
C LEU A 18 21.56 -23.21 -36.76
N SER A 19 21.56 -22.70 -37.99
CA SER A 19 21.39 -23.53 -39.20
C SER A 19 22.13 -22.91 -40.40
N VAL A 20 22.65 -23.79 -41.26
CA VAL A 20 23.65 -23.57 -42.32
C VAL A 20 22.97 -23.52 -43.69
N GLY A 21 23.41 -22.56 -44.52
CA GLY A 21 23.69 -22.77 -45.96
C GLY A 21 22.56 -22.64 -46.99
N LEU A 22 22.64 -21.62 -47.85
CA LEU A 22 22.66 -21.78 -49.32
C LEU A 22 23.15 -20.49 -50.00
N LEU A 23 24.17 -20.64 -50.86
CA LEU A 23 24.86 -19.59 -51.59
C LEU A 23 24.14 -19.33 -52.93
N SER A 24 23.67 -18.12 -53.17
CA SER A 24 23.23 -17.63 -54.49
C SER A 24 23.75 -16.20 -54.68
N LEU A 25 24.60 -16.00 -55.68
CA LEU A 25 25.13 -14.70 -56.08
C LEU A 25 24.03 -13.88 -56.76
N ILE A 26 23.65 -12.77 -56.13
CA ILE A 26 22.90 -11.68 -56.75
C ILE A 26 23.77 -10.43 -56.61
N THR A 27 24.18 -9.87 -57.75
CA THR A 27 24.81 -8.57 -57.86
C THR A 27 23.84 -7.47 -57.40
N ILE A 28 24.12 -6.86 -56.25
CA ILE A 28 23.40 -5.69 -55.74
C ILE A 28 24.30 -4.47 -55.95
N ALA A 29 23.73 -3.45 -56.59
CA ALA A 29 24.34 -2.16 -56.81
C ALA A 29 24.75 -1.53 -55.48
N ALA A 30 25.97 -0.99 -55.42
CA ALA A 30 26.39 -0.14 -54.32
C ALA A 30 25.55 1.15 -54.37
N ALA A 31 24.59 1.28 -53.45
CA ALA A 31 24.06 2.57 -53.06
C ALA A 31 25.11 3.20 -52.12
N GLU A 32 25.60 4.38 -52.46
CA GLU A 32 26.40 5.18 -51.53
C GLU A 32 25.52 5.54 -50.33
N GLU A 33 25.85 4.97 -49.18
CA GLU A 33 25.29 5.35 -47.90
C GLU A 33 25.89 6.71 -47.53
N GLN A 34 25.05 7.75 -47.60
CA GLN A 34 25.38 9.09 -47.15
C GLN A 34 25.90 9.01 -45.70
N PRO A 35 27.08 9.56 -45.38
CA PRO A 35 27.62 9.47 -44.03
C PRO A 35 26.62 10.10 -43.06
N ALA A 36 26.06 9.27 -42.18
CA ALA A 36 25.33 9.75 -41.02
C ALA A 36 26.27 10.70 -40.27
N GLY A 37 25.82 11.95 -40.09
CA GLY A 37 26.54 12.92 -39.27
C GLY A 37 26.80 12.36 -37.86
N PRO A 38 27.78 12.89 -37.13
CA PRO A 38 28.23 12.32 -35.87
C PRO A 38 27.04 12.09 -34.92
N ASP A 39 26.85 10.84 -34.49
CA ASP A 39 25.82 10.46 -33.54
C ASP A 39 25.99 11.31 -32.27
N VAL A 40 25.01 12.16 -32.01
CA VAL A 40 24.96 12.99 -30.79
C VAL A 40 24.58 12.06 -29.64
N VAL A 41 25.58 11.55 -28.94
CA VAL A 41 25.39 10.79 -27.70
C VAL A 41 24.93 11.76 -26.62
N LEU A 42 23.63 11.74 -26.32
CA LEU A 42 23.03 12.50 -25.23
C LEU A 42 23.35 11.79 -23.90
N GLU A 43 23.65 12.58 -22.88
CA GLU A 43 23.83 12.08 -21.52
C GLU A 43 22.51 11.53 -20.98
N GLU A 44 22.60 10.46 -20.18
CA GLU A 44 21.44 9.84 -19.55
C GLU A 44 20.74 10.85 -18.63
N LEU A 45 19.57 11.32 -19.07
CA LEU A 45 18.73 12.21 -18.29
C LEU A 45 17.86 11.39 -17.33
N SER A 46 18.29 11.26 -16.08
CA SER A 46 17.44 10.72 -15.01
C SER A 46 16.39 11.75 -14.61
N VAL A 47 15.15 11.54 -15.07
CA VAL A 47 14.00 12.34 -14.65
C VAL A 47 13.42 11.72 -13.38
N GLU A 48 13.89 12.19 -12.23
CA GLU A 48 13.21 11.92 -10.97
C GLU A 48 11.97 12.80 -10.85
N GLY A 49 10.80 12.20 -10.99
CA GLY A 49 9.54 12.88 -10.75
C GLY A 49 9.41 13.29 -9.28
N SER A 50 9.69 14.56 -8.97
CA SER A 50 9.38 15.15 -7.65
C SER A 50 7.86 15.35 -7.52
N SER A 51 7.17 14.27 -7.19
CA SER A 51 5.85 14.38 -6.63
C SER A 51 5.92 15.08 -5.26
N ALA A 52 4.98 15.99 -4.97
CA ALA A 52 4.61 16.37 -3.59
C ALA A 52 4.64 15.14 -2.68
N PRO A 53 5.01 15.23 -1.39
CA PRO A 53 5.35 14.08 -0.54
C PRO A 53 4.19 13.07 -0.47
N ARG A 54 4.11 12.21 -1.48
CA ARG A 54 3.18 11.11 -1.70
C ARG A 54 3.73 9.82 -1.11
N GLY A 55 4.91 9.90 -0.48
CA GLY A 55 5.48 8.81 0.30
C GLY A 55 4.83 8.73 1.67
N LEU A 56 4.79 7.52 2.22
CA LEU A 56 4.35 7.30 3.58
C LEU A 56 5.26 8.05 4.56
N MET A 57 4.69 8.56 5.65
CA MET A 57 5.51 9.11 6.73
C MET A 57 6.47 8.05 7.27
N PRO A 58 7.73 8.37 7.60
CA PRO A 58 8.67 7.39 8.13
C PRO A 58 8.10 6.64 9.33
N ALA A 59 8.54 5.40 9.54
CA ALA A 59 8.22 4.68 10.76
C ALA A 59 8.91 5.34 11.97
N TYR A 60 8.23 5.31 13.12
CA TYR A 60 8.83 5.68 14.40
C TYR A 60 9.73 4.54 14.90
N ALA A 61 10.50 4.79 15.96
CA ALA A 61 11.29 3.76 16.62
C ALA A 61 10.43 2.54 16.98
N GLY A 62 10.93 1.34 16.69
CA GLY A 62 10.18 0.09 16.83
C GLY A 62 9.37 -0.31 15.60
N GLY A 63 9.26 0.55 14.57
CA GLY A 63 8.73 0.17 13.26
C GLY A 63 7.23 -0.10 13.19
N GLN A 64 6.51 -0.04 14.31
CA GLN A 64 5.09 -0.40 14.41
C GLN A 64 4.14 0.75 14.06
N VAL A 65 4.50 1.97 14.47
CA VAL A 65 3.74 3.19 14.20
C VAL A 65 4.57 4.16 13.38
N ALA A 66 3.90 5.12 12.77
CA ALA A 66 4.50 6.20 12.02
C ALA A 66 4.89 7.40 12.87
N GLN A 67 5.77 8.25 12.34
CA GLN A 67 6.04 9.58 12.91
C GLN A 67 4.94 10.62 12.59
N GLY A 68 3.94 10.25 11.78
CA GLY A 68 2.89 11.14 11.27
C GLY A 68 1.91 10.40 10.39
N GLY A 69 1.01 11.14 9.75
CA GLY A 69 0.00 10.57 8.85
C GLY A 69 -0.63 11.60 7.94
N ARG A 70 -1.59 11.16 7.13
CA ARG A 70 -2.32 12.05 6.22
C ARG A 70 -3.44 12.80 6.95
N LEU A 71 -3.48 14.12 6.76
CA LEU A 71 -4.46 15.03 7.34
C LEU A 71 -5.35 15.65 6.24
N GLY A 72 -6.00 14.77 5.46
CA GLY A 72 -6.88 15.18 4.36
C GLY A 72 -6.19 16.09 3.35
N LEU A 73 -6.80 17.25 3.07
CA LEU A 73 -6.29 18.28 2.15
C LEU A 73 -4.87 18.78 2.49
N LEU A 74 -4.49 18.75 3.77
CA LEU A 74 -3.16 19.20 4.22
C LEU A 74 -2.04 18.21 3.87
N GLY A 75 -2.39 17.01 3.38
CA GLY A 75 -1.43 15.99 3.01
C GLY A 75 -0.75 15.37 4.23
N ASN A 76 0.50 14.94 4.06
CA ASN A 76 1.24 14.24 5.09
C ASN A 76 1.86 15.21 6.10
N VAL A 77 1.55 15.01 7.38
CA VAL A 77 2.03 15.85 8.49
C VAL A 77 2.65 15.01 9.59
N GLU A 78 3.70 15.52 10.22
CA GLU A 78 4.28 14.92 11.43
C GLU A 78 3.29 15.03 12.59
N ALA A 79 3.17 13.97 13.40
CA ALA A 79 2.23 13.92 14.51
C ALA A 79 2.46 15.03 15.55
N ARG A 80 3.72 15.48 15.73
CA ARG A 80 4.08 16.58 16.65
C ARG A 80 3.71 17.97 16.15
N LYS A 81 3.53 18.12 14.82
CA LYS A 81 3.19 19.39 14.16
C LYS A 81 1.70 19.49 13.86
N ALA A 82 1.00 18.35 13.87
CA ALA A 82 -0.42 18.29 13.62
C ALA A 82 -1.21 18.89 14.80
N PRO A 83 -2.14 19.82 14.56
CA PRO A 83 -3.06 20.32 15.60
C PRO A 83 -4.18 19.31 15.94
N PHE A 84 -4.07 18.07 15.44
CA PHE A 84 -5.03 16.98 15.64
C PHE A 84 -4.30 15.73 16.14
N SER A 85 -5.03 14.85 16.81
CA SER A 85 -4.49 13.55 17.22
C SER A 85 -4.54 12.58 16.05
N ILE A 86 -3.37 12.29 15.47
CA ILE A 86 -3.21 11.37 14.36
C ILE A 86 -2.35 10.20 14.80
N THR A 87 -2.72 8.99 14.40
CA THR A 87 -1.92 7.79 14.64
C THR A 87 -1.97 6.93 13.38
N SER A 88 -0.80 6.58 12.85
CA SER A 88 -0.71 5.71 11.66
C SER A 88 0.03 4.43 12.00
N TYR A 89 -0.64 3.30 11.79
CA TYR A 89 -0.13 1.95 11.99
C TYR A 89 0.48 1.43 10.70
N THR A 90 1.61 0.73 10.82
CA THR A 90 2.38 0.22 9.67
C THR A 90 1.99 -1.21 9.30
N ASP A 91 2.26 -1.60 8.05
CA ASP A 91 2.22 -3.00 7.58
C ASP A 91 3.02 -3.97 8.48
N THR A 92 4.12 -3.52 9.09
CA THR A 92 4.87 -4.34 10.05
C THR A 92 4.03 -4.67 11.28
N LEU A 93 3.34 -3.70 11.88
CA LEU A 93 2.45 -3.96 13.01
C LEU A 93 1.28 -4.85 12.60
N ILE A 94 0.68 -4.62 11.43
CA ILE A 94 -0.42 -5.44 10.91
C ILE A 94 0.00 -6.92 10.85
N ARG A 95 1.17 -7.17 10.27
CA ARG A 95 1.74 -8.52 10.15
C ARG A 95 2.12 -9.13 11.49
N ASP A 96 2.76 -8.36 12.36
CA ASP A 96 3.21 -8.84 13.68
C ASP A 96 2.00 -9.23 14.56
N ARG A 97 0.89 -8.50 14.44
CA ARG A 97 -0.37 -8.80 15.12
C ARG A 97 -1.22 -9.86 14.41
N GLN A 98 -0.84 -10.26 13.20
CA GLN A 98 -1.63 -11.15 12.34
C GLN A 98 -3.06 -10.64 12.14
N ALA A 99 -3.22 -9.33 12.10
CA ALA A 99 -4.53 -8.69 11.98
C ALA A 99 -5.08 -8.92 10.57
N ARG A 100 -6.28 -9.48 10.48
CA ARG A 100 -6.97 -9.76 9.21
C ARG A 100 -7.78 -8.58 8.72
N THR A 101 -8.34 -7.79 9.64
CA THR A 101 -9.18 -6.63 9.33
C THR A 101 -8.66 -5.37 9.99
N VAL A 102 -9.08 -4.22 9.47
CA VAL A 102 -8.77 -2.91 10.05
C VAL A 102 -9.27 -2.82 11.48
N ASN A 103 -10.44 -3.39 11.79
CA ASN A 103 -10.99 -3.38 13.15
C ASN A 103 -10.00 -4.01 14.16
N GLU A 104 -9.37 -5.14 13.80
CA GLU A 104 -8.37 -5.81 14.64
C GLU A 104 -7.10 -4.97 14.88
N VAL A 105 -6.68 -4.17 13.89
CA VAL A 105 -5.57 -3.22 14.04
C VAL A 105 -5.96 -2.09 14.99
N LEU A 106 -7.19 -1.57 14.85
CA LEU A 106 -7.69 -0.43 15.59
C LEU A 106 -7.98 -0.70 17.07
N VAL A 107 -8.12 -1.96 17.48
CA VAL A 107 -8.28 -2.34 18.91
C VAL A 107 -7.12 -1.85 19.78
N LEU A 108 -5.95 -1.56 19.18
CA LEU A 108 -4.80 -1.00 19.89
C LEU A 108 -4.96 0.47 20.28
N ASP A 109 -5.89 1.19 19.65
CA ASP A 109 -6.12 2.60 19.91
C ASP A 109 -7.10 2.78 21.07
N PRO A 110 -6.73 3.47 22.17
CA PRO A 110 -7.63 3.66 23.30
C PRO A 110 -8.87 4.50 22.96
N SER A 111 -8.80 5.32 21.90
CA SER A 111 -9.92 6.14 21.44
C SER A 111 -10.83 5.41 20.46
N VAL A 112 -10.44 4.23 19.97
CA VAL A 112 -11.27 3.43 19.05
C VAL A 112 -11.82 2.23 19.79
N ARG A 113 -13.12 1.99 19.65
CA ARG A 113 -13.79 0.83 20.24
C ARG A 113 -14.54 0.09 19.15
N ALA A 114 -14.22 -1.18 18.98
CA ALA A 114 -14.99 -2.07 18.11
C ALA A 114 -16.42 -2.18 18.69
N THR A 115 -17.43 -1.86 17.88
CA THR A 115 -18.84 -2.03 18.28
C THR A 115 -19.24 -3.50 18.10
N GLN A 116 -18.60 -4.20 17.17
CA GLN A 116 -18.77 -5.64 16.98
C GLN A 116 -17.53 -6.44 17.36
N SER A 117 -17.74 -7.71 17.69
CA SER A 117 -16.68 -8.65 18.02
C SER A 117 -15.78 -8.97 16.82
N THR A 118 -14.53 -9.31 17.12
CA THR A 118 -13.59 -9.86 16.14
C THR A 118 -14.20 -11.08 15.44
N GLY A 119 -14.20 -11.08 14.11
CA GLY A 119 -14.80 -12.16 13.29
C GLY A 119 -16.24 -11.91 12.83
N ALA A 120 -16.94 -10.91 13.36
CA ALA A 120 -18.28 -10.52 12.90
C ALA A 120 -18.28 -10.14 11.41
N PRO A 121 -19.31 -10.49 10.61
CA PRO A 121 -19.28 -10.45 9.14
C PRO A 121 -19.00 -9.06 8.53
N PHE A 122 -19.17 -7.98 9.30
CA PHE A 122 -18.86 -6.61 8.92
C PHE A 122 -18.07 -5.91 10.02
N ASP A 123 -17.21 -4.95 9.64
CA ASP A 123 -16.41 -4.16 10.56
C ASP A 123 -17.21 -2.92 11.00
N SER A 124 -17.41 -2.76 12.31
CA SER A 124 -17.99 -1.54 12.90
C SER A 124 -17.23 -1.13 14.15
N PHE A 125 -17.02 0.17 14.28
CA PHE A 125 -16.26 0.73 15.40
C PHE A 125 -16.81 2.11 15.76
N SER A 126 -16.29 2.67 16.84
CA SER A 126 -16.57 4.03 17.26
C SER A 126 -15.26 4.72 17.58
N VAL A 127 -15.17 6.01 17.27
CA VAL A 127 -14.00 6.84 17.57
C VAL A 127 -14.42 7.92 18.55
N ARG A 128 -13.80 7.96 19.73
CA ARG A 128 -14.15 8.84 20.85
C ARG A 128 -15.63 8.75 21.25
N GLY A 129 -16.23 7.56 21.13
CA GLY A 129 -17.63 7.30 21.48
C GLY A 129 -18.66 7.65 20.40
N PHE A 130 -18.23 8.19 19.26
CA PHE A 130 -19.11 8.41 18.11
C PHE A 130 -19.03 7.23 17.15
N PRO A 131 -20.16 6.73 16.62
CA PRO A 131 -20.18 5.61 15.70
C PRO A 131 -19.44 5.96 14.40
N ALA A 132 -18.70 4.99 13.87
CA ALA A 132 -17.97 5.07 12.61
C ALA A 132 -17.98 3.72 11.89
N ASN A 133 -18.27 3.75 10.60
CA ASN A 133 -18.48 2.57 9.76
C ASN A 133 -19.60 1.64 10.28
N GLU A 134 -20.63 2.19 10.92
CA GLU A 134 -21.81 1.43 11.30
C GLU A 134 -22.73 1.21 10.10
N ASN A 135 -23.46 0.10 10.07
CA ASN A 135 -24.38 -0.27 9.00
C ASN A 135 -23.74 -0.34 7.61
N THR A 136 -22.46 -0.71 7.50
CA THR A 136 -21.80 -0.88 6.18
C THR A 136 -21.87 0.41 5.34
N SER A 137 -21.56 1.54 5.96
CA SER A 137 -21.77 2.86 5.33
C SER A 137 -20.57 3.36 4.51
N GLY A 138 -19.45 2.63 4.47
CA GLY A 138 -18.28 3.02 3.66
C GLY A 138 -17.55 4.25 4.20
N GLU A 139 -17.50 4.39 5.53
CA GLU A 139 -16.92 5.55 6.23
C GLU A 139 -15.41 5.45 6.42
N VAL A 140 -14.81 4.33 5.98
CA VAL A 140 -13.36 4.18 5.90
C VAL A 140 -12.90 4.78 4.58
N ALA A 141 -12.03 5.80 4.67
CA ALA A 141 -11.37 6.35 3.50
C ALA A 141 -10.34 5.34 2.96
N PHE A 142 -10.22 5.26 1.64
CA PHE A 142 -9.17 4.52 0.96
C PHE A 142 -8.28 5.52 0.22
N ASP A 143 -7.01 5.58 0.59
CA ASP A 143 -6.06 6.59 0.11
C ASP A 143 -6.59 8.04 0.22
N GLY A 144 -7.38 8.32 1.25
CA GLY A 144 -7.99 9.63 1.52
C GLY A 144 -9.34 9.89 0.84
N LEU A 145 -9.90 8.92 0.09
CA LEU A 145 -11.19 9.05 -0.57
C LEU A 145 -12.24 8.10 0.03
N TYR A 146 -13.43 8.63 0.34
CA TYR A 146 -14.57 7.84 0.81
C TYR A 146 -15.26 7.07 -0.32
N GLY A 147 -15.92 5.96 0.02
CA GLY A 147 -16.72 5.18 -0.93
C GLY A 147 -15.92 4.25 -1.85
N ILE A 148 -14.60 4.21 -1.73
CA ILE A 148 -13.73 3.28 -2.47
C ILE A 148 -13.39 2.04 -1.64
N ALA A 149 -13.21 2.19 -0.33
CA ALA A 149 -12.99 1.05 0.56
C ALA A 149 -14.22 0.13 0.55
N PRO A 150 -14.04 -1.20 0.67
CA PRO A 150 -15.16 -2.11 0.84
C PRO A 150 -15.99 -1.73 2.07
N SER A 151 -17.29 -1.53 1.89
CA SER A 151 -18.15 -1.01 2.96
C SER A 151 -18.42 -2.03 4.07
N PHE A 152 -18.37 -3.33 3.78
CA PHE A 152 -18.66 -4.39 4.75
C PHE A 152 -17.47 -4.70 5.64
N ARG A 153 -16.31 -4.94 5.06
CA ARG A 153 -15.11 -5.38 5.78
C ARG A 153 -13.86 -4.91 5.05
N ILE A 154 -12.96 -4.28 5.79
CA ILE A 154 -11.74 -3.72 5.24
C ILE A 154 -10.60 -4.66 5.64
N PHE A 155 -10.08 -5.41 4.67
CA PHE A 155 -8.95 -6.30 4.92
C PHE A 155 -7.66 -5.49 5.12
N ALA A 156 -6.84 -5.90 6.08
CA ALA A 156 -5.59 -5.22 6.36
C ALA A 156 -4.48 -5.60 5.37
N ASP A 157 -4.64 -6.69 4.62
CA ASP A 157 -3.61 -7.26 3.74
C ASP A 157 -3.15 -6.34 2.60
N TYR A 158 -4.08 -5.55 2.03
CA TYR A 158 -3.78 -4.58 0.98
C TYR A 158 -3.36 -3.21 1.51
N ALA A 159 -3.49 -2.98 2.83
CA ALA A 159 -3.16 -1.71 3.44
C ALA A 159 -1.68 -1.68 3.82
N GLU A 160 -0.94 -0.70 3.30
CA GLU A 160 0.41 -0.40 3.76
C GLU A 160 0.37 0.36 5.09
N ARG A 161 -0.68 1.18 5.25
CA ARG A 161 -0.97 1.89 6.48
C ARG A 161 -2.44 1.99 6.80
N ILE A 162 -2.72 1.94 8.09
CA ILE A 162 -4.01 2.30 8.66
C ILE A 162 -3.81 3.56 9.50
N GLU A 163 -4.43 4.65 9.07
CA GLU A 163 -4.31 5.94 9.71
C GLU A 163 -5.61 6.30 10.42
N VAL A 164 -5.49 6.87 11.61
CA VAL A 164 -6.60 7.27 12.46
C VAL A 164 -6.43 8.72 12.82
N LEU A 165 -7.28 9.57 12.23
CA LEU A 165 -7.46 10.95 12.60
C LEU A 165 -8.62 11.02 13.59
N LYS A 166 -8.37 11.49 14.81
CA LYS A 166 -9.38 11.53 15.87
C LYS A 166 -10.05 12.90 15.93
N GLY A 167 -11.37 12.91 15.97
CA GLY A 167 -12.22 14.10 16.05
C GLY A 167 -12.76 14.58 14.70
N PRO A 168 -13.57 15.65 14.71
CA PRO A 168 -14.23 16.15 13.50
C PRO A 168 -13.22 16.73 12.51
N SER A 169 -13.23 16.23 11.28
CA SER A 169 -12.31 16.68 10.22
C SER A 169 -13.00 16.93 8.88
N ALA A 170 -14.30 17.23 8.89
CA ALA A 170 -15.09 17.43 7.68
C ALA A 170 -14.49 18.49 6.74
N ALA A 171 -13.86 19.54 7.28
CA ALA A 171 -13.18 20.56 6.50
C ALA A 171 -11.92 20.05 5.76
N LEU A 172 -11.29 18.99 6.25
CA LEU A 172 -10.03 18.45 5.73
C LEU A 172 -10.24 17.26 4.82
N THR A 173 -11.16 16.36 5.18
CA THR A 173 -11.39 15.08 4.51
C THR A 173 -12.73 15.04 3.77
N GLY A 174 -13.57 16.06 3.89
CA GLY A 174 -14.97 16.01 3.47
C GLY A 174 -15.85 15.26 4.46
N VAL A 175 -17.14 15.16 4.14
CA VAL A 175 -18.16 14.51 4.96
C VAL A 175 -18.20 13.02 4.61
N SER A 176 -18.09 12.17 5.65
CA SER A 176 -18.29 10.72 5.52
C SER A 176 -19.68 10.41 4.95
N PRO A 177 -19.88 9.34 4.15
CA PRO A 177 -21.18 9.02 3.55
C PRO A 177 -22.35 8.93 4.54
N ASN A 178 -22.11 8.53 5.80
CA ASN A 178 -23.12 8.48 6.86
C ASN A 178 -22.87 9.50 7.98
N GLY A 179 -22.03 10.51 7.72
CA GLY A 179 -21.86 11.65 8.61
C GLY A 179 -21.11 11.37 9.91
N ALA A 180 -20.28 10.31 9.99
CA ALA A 180 -19.44 10.08 11.15
C ALA A 180 -18.56 11.31 11.51
N VAL A 181 -18.61 11.69 12.79
CA VAL A 181 -17.88 12.85 13.35
C VAL A 181 -16.79 12.46 14.36
N GLY A 182 -16.71 11.18 14.72
CA GLY A 182 -15.75 10.68 15.71
C GLY A 182 -14.30 10.77 15.25
N GLY A 183 -14.08 10.70 13.95
CA GLY A 183 -12.76 10.67 13.33
C GLY A 183 -12.82 10.11 11.92
N VAL A 184 -11.64 9.99 11.31
CA VAL A 184 -11.45 9.41 9.99
C VAL A 184 -10.46 8.28 10.10
N VAL A 185 -10.87 7.12 9.60
CA VAL A 185 -9.98 5.98 9.41
C VAL A 185 -9.65 5.92 7.93
N ASN A 186 -8.36 5.96 7.61
CA ASN A 186 -7.86 5.92 6.25
C ASN A 186 -6.99 4.68 6.04
N ALA A 187 -7.36 3.82 5.09
CA ALA A 187 -6.56 2.70 4.64
C ALA A 187 -5.72 3.16 3.43
N VAL A 188 -4.42 3.29 3.61
CA VAL A 188 -3.49 3.62 2.53
C VAL A 188 -3.04 2.32 1.87
N PRO A 189 -3.28 2.14 0.56
CA PRO A 189 -2.91 0.92 -0.14
C PRO A 189 -1.40 0.78 -0.32
N LYS A 190 -0.95 -0.47 -0.47
CA LYS A 190 0.42 -0.81 -0.87
C LYS A 190 0.74 -0.27 -2.25
N ARG A 191 1.91 0.37 -2.37
CA ARG A 191 2.47 0.80 -3.66
C ARG A 191 3.79 0.08 -3.94
N ALA A 192 4.08 -0.16 -5.22
CA ALA A 192 5.36 -0.71 -5.64
C ALA A 192 6.47 0.34 -5.50
N SER A 193 7.05 0.44 -4.30
CA SER A 193 8.17 1.34 -3.99
C SER A 193 9.53 0.67 -4.17
N ALA A 194 9.58 -0.65 -3.99
CA ALA A 194 10.76 -1.48 -4.20
C ALA A 194 10.34 -2.87 -4.67
N ASP A 195 11.27 -3.59 -5.30
CA ASP A 195 11.03 -4.98 -5.71
C ASP A 195 10.82 -5.86 -4.47
N LEU A 196 9.67 -6.52 -4.43
CA LEU A 196 9.28 -7.39 -3.33
C LEU A 196 8.60 -8.63 -3.90
N THR A 197 8.91 -9.80 -3.35
CA THR A 197 8.07 -10.99 -3.46
C THR A 197 8.02 -11.65 -2.10
N ARG A 198 6.83 -11.73 -1.53
CA ARG A 198 6.59 -12.28 -0.21
C ARG A 198 5.43 -13.25 -0.27
N VAL A 199 5.65 -14.44 0.26
CA VAL A 199 4.62 -15.45 0.49
C VAL A 199 4.43 -15.57 2.00
N THR A 200 3.20 -15.41 2.46
CA THR A 200 2.82 -15.64 3.85
C THR A 200 1.88 -16.84 3.89
N LEU A 201 2.14 -17.75 4.82
CA LEU A 201 1.24 -18.86 5.13
C LEU A 201 0.63 -18.61 6.51
N ASP A 202 -0.68 -18.80 6.62
CA ASP A 202 -1.40 -18.74 7.87
C ASP A 202 -2.16 -20.03 8.14
N TYR A 203 -2.24 -20.36 9.43
CA TYR A 203 -2.97 -21.50 9.95
C TYR A 203 -3.56 -21.10 11.30
N GLY A 204 -4.84 -21.39 11.49
CA GLY A 204 -5.62 -21.06 12.66
C GLY A 204 -6.44 -22.25 13.17
N SER A 205 -7.22 -22.00 14.23
CA SER A 205 -8.17 -22.98 14.78
C SER A 205 -9.22 -23.42 13.75
N ALA A 206 -9.91 -24.52 14.05
CA ALA A 206 -10.95 -25.08 13.17
C ALA A 206 -10.46 -25.44 11.76
N ALA A 207 -9.16 -25.78 11.64
CA ALA A 207 -8.49 -26.11 10.39
C ALA A 207 -8.55 -25.00 9.32
N GLN A 208 -8.63 -23.73 9.74
CA GLN A 208 -8.55 -22.60 8.82
C GLN A 208 -7.10 -22.38 8.37
N GLY A 209 -6.84 -22.46 7.07
CA GLY A 209 -5.55 -22.15 6.47
C GLY A 209 -5.68 -21.04 5.43
N GLY A 210 -4.59 -20.34 5.17
CA GLY A 210 -4.53 -19.27 4.19
C GLY A 210 -3.12 -19.09 3.60
N VAL A 211 -3.11 -18.48 2.42
CA VAL A 211 -1.89 -18.12 1.69
C VAL A 211 -2.06 -16.71 1.17
N GLN A 212 -1.06 -15.86 1.39
CA GLN A 212 -1.02 -14.49 0.91
C GLN A 212 0.23 -14.31 0.07
N LEU A 213 0.09 -13.69 -1.10
CA LEU A 213 1.18 -13.36 -2.00
C LEU A 213 1.20 -11.85 -2.21
N ASP A 214 2.32 -11.22 -1.86
CA ASP A 214 2.57 -9.80 -2.05
C ASP A 214 3.75 -9.65 -3.00
N THR A 215 3.52 -9.04 -4.15
CA THR A 215 4.54 -8.85 -5.19
C THR A 215 4.53 -7.42 -5.70
N ALA A 216 5.72 -6.86 -5.82
CA ALA A 216 5.95 -5.52 -6.36
C ALA A 216 7.16 -5.55 -7.30
N ARG A 217 7.05 -4.81 -8.41
CA ARG A 217 8.10 -4.58 -9.41
C ARG A 217 8.06 -3.11 -9.80
N ARG A 218 9.21 -2.47 -10.01
CA ARG A 218 9.31 -1.08 -10.50
C ARG A 218 9.51 -1.00 -12.01
#